data_AF-A0A2H0YR97-F1
#
_entry.id   AF-A0A2H0YR97-F1
#
_cell.length_a   1.000
_cell.length_b   1.000
_cell.length_c   1.000
_cell.angle_alpha   90.00
_cell.angle_beta   90.00
_cell.angle_gamma   90.00
#
_symmetry.space_group_name_H-M   'P 1'
#
loop_
_entity.id
_entity.type
_entity.pdbx_description
1 polymer ?
#
loop_
_entity_poly.entity_id
_entity_poly.type
_entity_poly.pdbx_seq_one_letter_code
_entity_poly.pdbx_strand_id
1 'polypeptide(L)'
;MPKKIKKKIEKNNPLSRQSFLHSLGVVAYIIIVAFVMMHGDSWFGNMNNILGPIAFLMLFTLSAAIVGLLVFGRPVYLFLNGQKKEALSFMFHTLAFLFVEAIIIFVILISYNFLVS
;
A
#
# COMPACT_ATOMS: atom_id res chain seq x y z
N MET A 1 0.59 45.50 7.86
CA MET A 1 -0.13 44.29 8.36
C MET A 1 0.88 43.14 8.49
N PRO A 2 1.06 42.50 9.67
CA PRO A 2 2.28 41.73 9.96
C PRO A 2 2.24 40.26 9.46
N LYS A 3 3.28 39.87 8.71
CA LYS A 3 3.54 38.53 8.12
C LYS A 3 3.61 37.36 9.14
N LYS A 4 3.56 37.63 10.44
CA LYS A 4 3.70 36.63 11.50
C LYS A 4 2.45 35.76 11.72
N ILE A 5 1.28 36.19 11.23
CA ILE A 5 0.01 35.49 11.49
C ILE A 5 -0.22 34.33 10.51
N LYS A 6 0.22 34.43 9.25
CA LYS A 6 0.12 33.31 8.29
C LYS A 6 0.98 32.10 8.66
N LYS A 7 2.14 32.31 9.31
CA LYS A 7 3.08 31.23 9.67
C LYS A 7 2.58 30.35 10.82
N LYS A 8 1.52 30.75 11.53
CA LYS A 8 0.97 29.99 12.68
C LYS A 8 -0.15 29.02 12.30
N ILE A 9 -0.65 29.08 11.06
CA ILE A 9 -1.74 28.20 10.59
C ILE A 9 -1.20 26.94 9.87
N GLU A 10 0.07 26.93 9.45
CA GLU A 10 0.75 25.75 8.88
C GLU A 10 1.28 24.75 9.93
N LYS A 11 0.97 24.95 11.21
CA LYS A 11 1.54 24.17 12.32
C LYS A 11 0.44 23.49 13.13
N ASN A 12 -0.07 22.35 12.64
CA ASN A 12 -0.55 21.21 13.45
C ASN A 12 -1.46 20.24 12.65
N ASN A 13 -0.90 19.53 11.68
CA ASN A 13 -1.30 18.13 11.51
C ASN A 13 0.00 17.33 11.55
N PRO A 14 0.31 16.62 12.65
CA PRO A 14 1.53 15.86 12.71
C PRO A 14 1.49 14.89 11.54
N LEU A 15 2.59 14.80 10.79
CA LEU A 15 2.77 13.86 9.69
C LEU A 15 2.28 12.45 10.09
N SER A 16 2.37 12.08 11.38
CA SER A 16 1.84 10.82 11.92
C SER A 16 0.33 10.63 11.74
N ARG A 17 -0.49 11.67 11.84
CA ARG A 17 -1.95 11.56 11.67
C ARG A 17 -2.33 11.38 10.21
N GLN A 18 -1.57 12.00 9.30
CA GLN A 18 -1.74 11.80 7.85
C GLN A 18 -1.25 10.41 7.44
N SER A 19 -0.09 9.97 7.92
CA SER A 19 0.42 8.61 7.70
C SER A 19 -0.50 7.54 8.28
N PHE A 20 -1.10 7.79 9.45
CA PHE A 20 -2.07 6.88 10.06
C PHE A 20 -3.36 6.79 9.24
N LEU A 21 -3.93 7.93 8.83
CA LEU A 21 -5.10 7.96 7.95
C LEU A 21 -4.83 7.29 6.60
N HIS A 22 -3.61 7.42 6.09
CA HIS A 22 -3.20 6.82 4.83
C HIS A 22 -3.04 5.30 4.95
N SER A 23 -2.38 4.82 6.01
CA SER A 23 -2.32 3.39 6.33
C SER A 23 -3.71 2.80 6.58
N LEU A 24 -4.59 3.53 7.26
CA LEU A 24 -5.98 3.14 7.50
C LEU A 24 -6.78 3.08 6.18
N GLY A 25 -6.51 3.98 5.24
CA GLY A 25 -7.06 3.96 3.89
C GLY A 25 -6.59 2.74 3.07
N VAL A 26 -5.32 2.36 3.18
CA VAL A 26 -4.77 1.16 2.54
C VAL A 26 -5.42 -0.11 3.13
N VAL A 27 -5.54 -0.20 4.46
CA VAL A 27 -6.20 -1.33 5.12
C VAL A 27 -7.68 -1.40 4.73
N ALA A 28 -8.39 -0.28 4.73
CA ALA A 28 -9.79 -0.23 4.30
C ALA A 28 -9.95 -0.68 2.83
N TYR A 29 -9.04 -0.27 1.95
CA TYR A 29 -9.03 -0.71 0.56
C TYR A 29 -8.79 -2.22 0.43
N ILE A 30 -7.81 -2.77 1.15
CA ILE A 30 -7.52 -4.21 1.16
C ILE A 30 -8.73 -5.01 1.66
N ILE A 31 -9.41 -4.54 2.72
CA ILE A 31 -10.62 -5.18 3.24
C ILE A 31 -11.73 -5.20 2.19
N ILE A 32 -11.96 -4.08 1.50
CA ILE A 32 -12.97 -3.99 0.43
C ILE A 32 -12.63 -4.95 -0.71
N VAL A 33 -11.37 -4.96 -1.15
CA VAL A 33 -10.90 -5.87 -2.21
C VAL A 33 -11.06 -7.34 -1.80
N ALA A 34 -10.66 -7.70 -0.59
CA ALA A 34 -10.82 -9.06 -0.06
C ALA A 34 -12.31 -9.45 0.02
N PHE A 35 -13.17 -8.53 0.45
CA PHE A 35 -14.61 -8.76 0.53
C PHE A 35 -15.23 -9.01 -0.85
N VAL A 36 -14.81 -8.23 -1.86
CA VAL A 36 -15.21 -8.40 -3.26
C VAL A 36 -14.72 -9.73 -3.81
N MET A 37 -13.49 -10.16 -3.50
CA MET A 37 -12.99 -11.47 -3.92
C MET A 37 -13.76 -12.62 -3.26
N MET A 38 -14.10 -12.49 -1.97
CA MET A 38 -14.78 -13.54 -1.21
C MET A 38 -16.25 -13.72 -1.61
N HIS A 39 -16.90 -12.64 -2.06
CA HIS A 39 -18.29 -12.67 -2.55
C HIS A 39 -18.40 -12.62 -4.07
N GLY A 40 -17.26 -12.62 -4.78
CA GLY A 40 -17.20 -12.46 -6.23
C GLY A 40 -17.98 -13.55 -6.97
N ASP A 41 -17.84 -14.80 -6.54
CA ASP A 41 -18.55 -15.94 -7.14
C ASP A 41 -20.07 -15.84 -6.93
N SER A 42 -20.53 -15.18 -5.86
CA SER A 42 -21.95 -14.96 -5.59
C SER A 42 -22.54 -13.81 -6.41
N TRP A 43 -21.76 -12.75 -6.67
CA TRP A 43 -22.24 -11.56 -7.39
C TRP A 43 -22.09 -11.68 -8.91
N PHE A 44 -21.04 -12.35 -9.36
CA PHE A 44 -20.73 -12.49 -10.79
C PHE A 44 -21.00 -13.91 -11.33
N GLY A 45 -21.46 -14.83 -10.47
CA GLY A 45 -21.69 -16.23 -10.81
C GLY A 45 -20.39 -17.05 -10.83
N ASN A 46 -20.51 -18.38 -10.94
CA ASN A 46 -19.37 -19.30 -11.01
C ASN A 46 -18.42 -18.89 -12.16
N MET A 47 -17.33 -18.19 -11.83
CA MET A 47 -16.29 -17.81 -12.79
C MET A 47 -15.34 -18.99 -13.06
N ASN A 48 -15.89 -20.14 -13.44
CA ASN A 48 -15.13 -21.32 -13.87
C ASN A 48 -14.46 -21.15 -15.25
N ASN A 49 -14.60 -19.97 -15.85
CA ASN A 49 -14.01 -19.59 -17.12
C ASN A 49 -12.79 -18.66 -16.90
N ILE A 50 -12.02 -18.42 -17.95
CA ILE A 50 -10.81 -17.57 -17.93
C ILE A 50 -11.01 -16.15 -17.37
N LEU A 51 -12.27 -15.69 -17.28
CA LEU A 51 -12.64 -14.38 -16.72
C LEU A 51 -12.31 -14.24 -15.23
N GLY A 52 -12.38 -15.31 -14.43
CA GLY A 52 -12.02 -15.27 -13.01
C GLY A 52 -10.56 -14.88 -12.78
N PRO A 53 -9.61 -15.64 -13.35
CA PRO A 53 -8.19 -15.27 -13.32
C PRO A 53 -7.89 -13.88 -13.89
N ILE A 54 -8.56 -13.46 -14.96
CA ILE A 54 -8.37 -12.12 -15.55
C ILE A 54 -8.82 -11.01 -14.59
N ALA A 55 -10.01 -11.13 -13.98
CA ALA A 55 -10.53 -10.15 -13.03
C ALA A 55 -9.64 -10.05 -11.80
N PHE A 56 -9.16 -11.19 -11.29
CA PHE A 56 -8.20 -11.23 -10.20
C PHE A 56 -6.89 -10.53 -10.56
N LEU A 57 -6.28 -10.85 -11.72
CA LEU A 57 -5.03 -10.22 -12.16
C LEU A 57 -5.19 -8.71 -12.37
N MET A 58 -6.33 -8.26 -12.89
CA MET A 58 -6.63 -6.82 -13.04
C MET A 58 -6.72 -6.11 -11.69
N LEU A 59 -7.44 -6.69 -10.72
CA LEU A 59 -7.58 -6.11 -9.38
C LEU A 59 -6.26 -6.11 -8.61
N PHE A 60 -5.48 -7.20 -8.76
CA PHE A 60 -4.13 -7.32 -8.22
C PHE A 60 -3.20 -6.25 -8.82
N THR A 61 -3.19 -6.11 -10.14
CA THR A 61 -2.35 -5.13 -10.85
C THR A 61 -2.74 -3.70 -10.47
N LEU A 62 -4.03 -3.39 -10.33
CA LEU A 62 -4.52 -2.11 -9.85
C LEU A 62 -4.03 -1.82 -8.42
N SER A 63 -4.13 -2.80 -7.52
CA SER A 63 -3.60 -2.69 -6.15
C SER A 63 -2.10 -2.45 -6.14
N ALA A 64 -1.34 -3.24 -6.90
CA ALA A 64 0.11 -3.10 -7.04
C ALA A 64 0.50 -1.72 -7.62
N ALA A 65 -0.28 -1.18 -8.55
CA ALA A 65 -0.06 0.16 -9.11
C ALA A 65 -0.30 1.26 -8.07
N ILE A 66 -1.36 1.17 -7.26
CA ILE A 66 -1.65 2.12 -6.18
C ILE A 66 -0.53 2.09 -5.12
N VAL A 67 -0.17 0.89 -4.65
CA VAL A 67 0.91 0.71 -3.67
C VAL A 67 2.25 1.16 -4.25
N GLY A 68 2.52 0.84 -5.52
CA GLY A 68 3.70 1.31 -6.25
C GLY A 68 3.75 2.84 -6.30
N LEU A 69 2.65 3.51 -6.63
CA LEU A 69 2.60 4.98 -6.63
C LEU A 69 2.85 5.56 -5.23
N LEU A 70 2.39 4.87 -4.19
CA LEU A 70 2.60 5.23 -2.79
C LEU A 70 4.06 5.13 -2.36
N VAL A 71 4.70 4.02 -2.75
CA VAL A 71 6.09 3.70 -2.41
C VAL A 71 7.06 4.54 -3.24
N PHE A 72 6.79 4.69 -4.54
CA PHE A 72 7.68 5.37 -5.49
C PHE A 72 7.36 6.84 -5.69
N GLY A 73 6.17 7.33 -5.32
CA GLY A 73 5.77 8.72 -5.54
C GLY A 73 6.71 9.73 -4.89
N ARG A 74 7.12 9.48 -3.63
CA ARG A 74 8.07 10.36 -2.92
C ARG A 74 9.51 10.24 -3.45
N PRO A 75 10.07 9.03 -3.67
CA PRO A 75 11.37 8.86 -4.32
C PRO A 75 11.45 9.53 -5.71
N VAL A 76 10.41 9.39 -6.54
CA VAL A 76 10.36 10.01 -7.88
C VAL A 76 10.39 11.53 -7.78
N TYR A 77 9.61 12.11 -6.86
CA TYR A 77 9.63 13.55 -6.61
C TYR A 77 11.00 14.05 -6.13
N LEU A 78 11.66 13.32 -5.23
CA LEU A 78 13.02 13.63 -4.74
C LEU A 78 14.07 13.50 -5.86
N PHE A 79 13.91 12.51 -6.74
CA PHE A 79 14.80 12.28 -7.88
C PHE A 79 14.72 13.41 -8.90
N LEU A 80 13.50 13.90 -9.21
CA LEU A 80 13.28 15.04 -10.10
C LEU A 80 13.84 16.35 -9.52
N ASN A 81 13.89 16.49 -8.19
CA ASN A 81 14.52 17.63 -7.50
C ASN A 81 16.05 17.52 -7.37
N GLY A 82 16.68 16.53 -8.02
CA GLY A 82 18.14 16.36 -8.04
C GLY A 82 18.72 15.67 -6.80
N GLN A 83 17.91 15.29 -5.82
CA GLN A 83 18.33 14.63 -4.58
C GLN A 83 18.42 13.10 -4.76
N LYS A 84 19.24 12.66 -5.72
CA LYS A 84 19.32 11.23 -6.13
C LYS A 84 19.72 10.28 -5.00
N LYS A 85 20.60 10.71 -4.09
CA LYS A 85 21.05 9.89 -2.95
C LYS A 85 19.94 9.64 -1.92
N GLU A 86 19.17 10.67 -1.59
CA GLU A 86 18.02 10.55 -0.68
C GLU A 86 16.88 9.75 -1.31
N ALA A 87 16.62 9.94 -2.61
CA ALA A 87 15.62 9.14 -3.33
C ALA A 87 15.94 7.63 -3.29
N LEU A 88 17.20 7.25 -3.56
CA LEU A 88 17.62 5.85 -3.47
C LEU A 88 17.56 5.32 -2.04
N SER A 89 18.04 6.09 -1.06
CA SER A 89 18.03 5.66 0.35
C SER A 89 16.60 5.41 0.84
N PHE A 90 15.66 6.29 0.48
CA PHE A 90 14.25 6.16 0.84
C PHE A 90 13.60 4.94 0.17
N MET A 91 13.91 4.70 -1.12
CA MET A 91 13.41 3.54 -1.87
C MET A 91 13.93 2.22 -1.28
N PHE A 92 15.24 2.12 -1.01
CA PHE A 92 15.85 0.90 -0.43
C PHE A 92 15.32 0.60 0.96
N HIS A 93 15.15 1.61 1.82
CA HIS A 93 14.54 1.40 3.13
C HIS A 93 13.10 0.90 3.00
N THR A 94 12.31 1.48 2.10
CA THR A 94 10.91 1.06 1.89
C THR A 94 10.84 -0.37 1.36
N LEU A 95 11.71 -0.75 0.42
CA LEU A 95 11.85 -2.12 -0.08
C LEU A 95 12.30 -3.09 1.01
N ALA A 96 13.26 -2.71 1.85
CA ALA A 96 13.76 -3.55 2.94
C ALA A 96 12.66 -3.84 3.97
N PHE A 97 11.88 -2.82 4.36
CA PHE A 97 10.74 -3.01 5.27
C PHE A 97 9.66 -3.91 4.65
N LEU A 98 9.30 -3.70 3.38
CA LEU A 98 8.34 -4.57 2.68
C LEU A 98 8.85 -6.01 2.58
N PHE A 99 10.15 -6.21 2.35
CA PHE A 99 10.76 -7.52 2.29
C PHE A 99 10.70 -8.24 3.65
N VAL A 100 10.95 -7.51 4.75
CA VAL A 100 10.82 -8.05 6.11
C VAL A 100 9.37 -8.42 6.43
N GLU A 101 8.41 -7.56 6.11
CA GLU A 101 6.99 -7.88 6.30
C GLU A 101 6.54 -9.09 5.47
N ALA A 102 7.01 -9.21 4.22
CA ALA A 102 6.74 -10.37 3.39
C ALA A 102 7.29 -11.66 4.02
N ILE A 103 8.53 -11.65 4.54
CA ILE A 103 9.12 -12.80 5.25
C ILE A 103 8.27 -13.16 6.47
N ILE A 104 7.86 -12.19 7.28
CA ILE A 104 7.04 -12.42 8.47
C ILE A 104 5.72 -13.12 8.11
N ILE A 105 5.03 -12.64 7.08
CA ILE A 105 3.76 -13.25 6.62
C ILE A 105 4.00 -14.69 6.14
N PHE A 106 5.06 -14.93 5.38
CA PHE A 106 5.39 -16.28 4.92
C PHE A 106 5.72 -17.23 6.08
N VAL A 107 6.46 -16.78 7.09
CA VAL A 107 6.76 -17.57 8.29
C VAL A 107 5.47 -17.90 9.04
N ILE A 108 4.58 -16.92 9.25
CA ILE A 108 3.29 -17.14 9.91
C ILE A 108 2.45 -18.16 9.14
N LEU A 109 2.41 -18.06 7.81
CA LEU A 109 1.63 -18.98 6.97
C LEU A 109 2.17 -20.42 7.03
N ILE A 110 3.50 -20.59 7.02
CA ILE A 110 4.16 -21.90 7.19
C ILE A 110 3.89 -22.46 8.58
N SER A 111 4.05 -21.64 9.63
CA SER A 111 3.78 -22.07 11.01
C SER A 111 2.32 -22.47 11.22
N TYR A 112 1.37 -21.73 10.64
CA TYR A 112 -0.05 -22.06 10.71
C TYR A 112 -0.36 -23.38 9.98
N ASN A 113 0.19 -23.59 8.78
CA ASN A 113 0.00 -24.83 8.03
C ASN A 113 0.63 -26.04 8.74
N PHE A 114 1.76 -25.86 9.43
CA PHE A 114 2.40 -26.91 10.22
C PHE A 114 1.62 -27.27 11.50
N LEU A 115 0.93 -26.30 12.11
CA LEU A 115 0.15 -26.51 13.34
C LEU A 115 -1.23 -27.15 13.07
N VAL A 116 -1.74 -26.98 11.85
CA VAL A 116 -3.04 -27.51 11.39
C VAL A 116 -2.91 -28.88 10.70
N SER A 117 -1.71 -29.28 10.28
CA SER A 117 -1.42 -30.59 9.66
C SER A 117 -1.08 -31.67 10.67
#